data_AF-A0A2A8CUY8-F1
#
_entry.id   AF-A0A2A8CUY8-F1
#
_cell.length_a   1.000
_cell.length_b   1.000
_cell.length_c   1.000
_cell.angle_alpha   90.00
_cell.angle_beta   90.00
_cell.angle_gamma   90.00
#
_symmetry.space_group_name_H-M   'P 1'
#
loop_
_entity.id
_entity.type
_entity.pdbx_description
1 polymer ?
#
loop_
_entity_poly.entity_id
_entity_poly.type
_entity_poly.pdbx_seq_one_letter_code
_entity_poly.pdbx_strand_id
1 'polypeptide(L)'
;MDDSRRFSTEEIQDIFRRAAERQQAARGEGDESGLTLAELKQIGEESGLSAAHIEAAAADLAGGLASEEVAAQTVREPRGVERFYRTSSWARVDRVLPGQVDAETWEEMVKILESVFQNAGKTTTAGPIREWHLASSFGFDLRALQSGSTPGDWLRIFDSMSTPTKGPVTVEVRPEGSGTRVEMSYAMPPGRLWEGPGLMLLFLTIAIITTVVSVTVGEPLVLIAPAVMLLLAAGLGSYTFVSHRNEIELTRERLEKAVERLYHLQAAKTGQKEAEPQGHAASAQRDSEDESATRAASSSEPLLDSIEDRPSEAEGSASESPRRTRS
;
A
#
# COMPACT_ATOMS: atom_id res chain seq x y z
N MET A 1 43.30 28.52 31.30
CA MET A 1 42.07 29.13 30.74
C MET A 1 41.18 29.46 31.92
N ASP A 2 40.57 30.64 31.90
CA ASP A 2 39.74 31.11 33.01
C ASP A 2 38.30 30.61 32.80
N ASP A 3 37.89 29.61 33.59
CA ASP A 3 36.55 28.99 33.53
C ASP A 3 35.43 29.94 34.03
N SER A 4 35.79 31.14 34.47
CA SER A 4 34.83 32.14 34.97
C SER A 4 34.22 33.04 33.90
N ARG A 5 34.63 32.92 32.62
CA ARG A 5 34.08 33.75 31.53
C ARG A 5 32.62 33.37 31.24
N ARG A 6 31.74 34.38 31.29
CA ARG A 6 30.35 34.27 30.79
C ARG A 6 30.32 34.58 29.30
N PHE A 7 29.57 33.78 28.55
CA PHE A 7 29.37 33.95 27.11
C PHE A 7 27.98 34.55 26.84
N SER A 8 27.88 35.42 25.83
CA SER A 8 26.59 35.90 25.34
C SER A 8 25.83 34.80 24.59
N THR A 9 24.53 34.97 24.41
CA THR A 9 23.71 34.02 23.64
C THR A 9 24.21 33.86 22.20
N GLU A 10 24.67 34.94 21.55
CA GLU A 10 25.26 34.84 20.21
C GLU A 10 26.59 34.09 20.22
N GLU A 11 27.45 34.33 21.22
CA GLU A 11 28.73 33.60 21.38
C GLU A 11 28.48 32.10 21.60
N ILE A 12 27.47 31.74 22.39
CA ILE A 12 27.08 30.34 22.63
C ILE A 12 26.66 29.68 21.32
N GLN A 13 25.79 30.32 20.53
CA GLN A 13 25.36 29.80 19.23
C GLN A 13 26.54 29.61 18.27
N ASP A 14 27.46 30.57 18.24
CA ASP A 14 28.63 30.51 17.36
C ASP A 14 29.61 29.40 17.78
N ILE A 15 29.77 29.18 19.10
CA ILE A 15 30.56 28.07 19.64
C ILE A 15 29.96 26.72 19.24
N PHE A 16 28.65 26.51 19.42
CA PHE A 16 28.00 25.25 19.06
C PHE A 16 28.01 24.98 17.55
N ARG A 17 27.79 26.02 16.73
CA ARG A 17 27.90 25.91 15.27
C ARG A 17 29.30 25.44 14.85
N ARG A 18 30.35 26.10 15.35
CA ARG A 18 31.75 25.73 15.02
C ARG A 18 32.14 24.36 15.56
N ALA A 19 31.59 23.95 16.70
CA ALA A 19 31.79 22.61 17.25
C ALA A 19 31.16 21.53 16.34
N ALA A 20 29.93 21.76 15.87
CA ALA A 20 29.25 20.86 14.94
C ALA A 20 29.97 20.77 13.58
N GLU A 21 30.41 21.91 13.03
CA GLU A 21 31.21 21.95 11.78
C GLU A 21 32.52 21.17 11.91
N ARG A 22 33.22 21.29 13.06
CA ARG A 22 34.45 20.52 13.32
C ARG A 22 34.18 19.03 13.50
N GLN A 23 33.08 18.66 14.16
CA GLN A 23 32.70 17.25 14.30
C GLN A 23 32.36 16.63 12.95
N GLN A 24 31.73 17.39 12.05
CA GLN A 24 31.39 16.94 10.71
C GLN A 24 32.61 16.86 9.80
N ALA A 25 33.55 17.81 9.91
CA ALA A 25 34.82 17.76 9.20
C ALA A 25 35.75 16.64 9.70
N ALA A 26 35.73 16.34 11.00
CA ALA A 26 36.48 15.23 11.59
C ALA A 26 35.93 13.85 11.19
N ARG A 27 34.68 13.77 10.74
CA ARG A 27 34.04 12.56 10.21
C ARG A 27 34.32 12.31 8.72
N GLY A 28 35.30 13.00 8.13
CA GLY A 28 35.63 12.89 6.71
C GLY A 28 36.14 11.49 6.29
N GLU A 29 35.43 10.91 5.32
CA GLU A 29 35.90 10.05 4.21
C GLU A 29 36.32 8.58 4.46
N GLY A 30 36.13 7.99 5.64
CA GLY A 30 36.55 6.58 5.83
C GLY A 30 35.69 5.67 6.70
N ASP A 31 34.69 6.17 7.40
CA ASP A 31 33.94 5.34 8.34
C ASP A 31 32.63 4.85 7.72
N GLU A 32 32.45 3.54 7.71
CA GLU A 32 31.17 2.87 7.51
C GLU A 32 30.16 3.49 8.47
N SER A 33 29.34 4.41 7.95
CA SER A 33 28.48 5.29 8.74
C SER A 33 27.39 4.49 9.45
N GLY A 34 27.70 3.97 10.64
CA GLY A 34 26.80 3.28 11.54
C GLY A 34 27.41 3.17 12.93
N LEU A 35 26.56 3.19 13.96
CA LEU A 35 26.99 2.80 15.30
C LEU A 35 27.09 1.28 15.34
N THR A 36 28.19 0.77 15.88
CA THR A 36 28.30 -0.66 16.17
C THR A 36 27.25 -1.08 17.18
N LEU A 37 26.88 -2.36 17.20
CA LEU A 37 25.94 -2.90 18.20
C LEU A 37 26.42 -2.64 19.63
N ALA A 38 27.74 -2.64 19.86
CA ALA A 38 28.33 -2.32 21.15
C ALA A 38 28.07 -0.86 21.55
N GLU A 39 28.26 0.08 20.64
CA GLU A 39 27.98 1.51 20.88
C GLU A 39 26.48 1.77 21.08
N LEU A 40 25.61 1.09 20.34
CA LEU A 40 24.17 1.16 20.54
C LEU A 40 23.76 0.64 21.93
N LYS A 41 24.35 -0.48 22.39
CA LYS A 41 24.13 -0.99 23.74
C LYS A 41 24.59 0.01 24.81
N GLN A 42 25.77 0.62 24.63
CA GLN A 42 26.29 1.62 25.54
C GLN A 42 25.38 2.85 25.65
N ILE A 43 24.96 3.43 24.52
CA ILE A 43 24.03 4.58 24.49
C ILE A 43 22.68 4.20 25.14
N GLY A 44 22.23 2.97 24.88
CA GLY A 44 21.05 2.40 25.49
C GLY A 44 21.12 2.37 27.01
N GLU A 45 22.20 1.84 27.56
CA GLU A 45 22.43 1.77 29.01
C GLU A 45 22.48 3.16 29.64
N GLU A 46 23.16 4.11 29.01
CA GLU A 46 23.20 5.52 29.44
C GLU A 46 21.79 6.16 29.44
N SER A 47 20.89 5.66 28.59
CA SER A 47 19.49 6.09 28.49
C SER A 47 18.52 5.25 29.35
N GLY A 48 19.01 4.29 30.12
CA GLY A 48 18.19 3.39 30.96
C GLY A 48 17.51 2.23 30.20
N LEU A 49 17.92 1.96 28.96
CA LEU A 49 17.51 0.79 28.18
C LEU A 49 18.43 -0.40 28.47
N SER A 50 17.84 -1.59 28.59
CA SER A 50 18.58 -2.83 28.79
C SER A 50 19.31 -3.23 27.49
N ALA A 51 20.62 -3.52 27.59
CA ALA A 51 21.43 -4.01 26.48
C ALA A 51 20.84 -5.29 25.83
N ALA A 52 20.14 -6.14 26.60
CA ALA A 52 19.47 -7.33 26.08
C ALA A 52 18.30 -7.00 25.13
N HIS A 53 17.58 -5.90 25.38
CA HIS A 53 16.50 -5.46 24.47
C HIS A 53 17.05 -4.90 23.17
N ILE A 54 18.19 -4.21 23.23
CA ILE A 54 18.89 -3.69 22.05
C ILE A 54 19.50 -4.83 21.22
N GLU A 55 20.05 -5.84 21.87
CA GLU A 55 20.52 -7.06 21.22
C GLU A 55 19.40 -7.82 20.51
N ALA A 56 18.25 -7.99 21.18
CA ALA A 56 17.08 -8.61 20.58
C ALA A 56 16.58 -7.81 19.36
N ALA A 57 16.46 -6.49 19.48
CA ALA A 57 16.05 -5.63 18.37
C ALA A 57 17.05 -5.65 17.20
N ALA A 58 18.35 -5.68 17.48
CA ALA A 58 19.38 -5.79 16.45
C ALA A 58 19.39 -7.16 15.78
N ALA A 59 19.11 -8.24 16.53
CA ALA A 59 18.95 -9.59 15.96
C ALA A 59 17.68 -9.68 15.09
N ASP A 60 16.57 -9.07 15.52
CA ASP A 60 15.34 -8.96 14.74
C ASP A 60 15.57 -8.17 13.43
N LEU A 61 16.38 -7.10 13.47
CA LEU A 61 16.76 -6.35 12.28
C LEU A 61 17.78 -7.09 11.41
N ALA A 62 18.76 -7.80 11.98
CA ALA A 62 19.73 -8.56 11.19
C ALA A 62 19.08 -9.76 10.49
N GLY A 63 18.17 -10.46 11.17
CA GLY A 63 17.29 -11.46 10.57
C GLY A 63 16.26 -10.84 9.63
N GLY A 64 15.83 -9.60 9.95
CA GLY A 64 14.88 -8.80 9.20
C GLY A 64 15.42 -8.20 7.91
N LEU A 65 16.70 -7.83 7.80
CA LEU A 65 17.30 -7.18 6.63
C LEU A 65 17.56 -8.17 5.49
N ALA A 66 18.00 -9.40 5.82
CA ALA A 66 17.94 -10.53 4.87
C ALA A 66 16.49 -10.86 4.47
N SER A 67 15.54 -10.45 5.32
CA SER A 67 14.12 -10.63 5.14
C SER A 67 13.40 -9.37 4.68
N GLU A 68 14.02 -8.22 4.40
CA GLU A 68 13.35 -6.94 4.05
C GLU A 68 13.46 -6.73 2.53
N GLU A 69 14.59 -7.11 1.97
CA GLU A 69 14.75 -7.33 0.52
C GLU A 69 13.95 -8.55 0.04
N VAL A 70 13.70 -9.53 0.93
CA VAL A 70 12.77 -10.65 0.70
C VAL A 70 11.33 -10.32 1.15
N ALA A 71 11.10 -9.46 2.15
CA ALA A 71 9.75 -9.03 2.59
C ALA A 71 9.14 -7.89 1.79
N ALA A 72 9.93 -7.23 0.94
CA ALA A 72 9.37 -6.50 -0.19
C ALA A 72 8.57 -7.44 -1.11
N GLN A 73 8.78 -8.77 -1.06
CA GLN A 73 8.05 -9.77 -1.84
C GLN A 73 7.28 -10.82 -1.01
N THR A 74 7.61 -11.09 0.26
CA THR A 74 6.79 -12.00 1.07
C THR A 74 5.48 -11.32 1.47
N VAL A 75 4.39 -11.84 0.92
CA VAL A 75 3.01 -11.58 1.31
C VAL A 75 2.92 -11.47 2.83
N ARG A 76 2.81 -10.25 3.35
CA ARG A 76 2.60 -10.00 4.78
C ARG A 76 1.34 -10.75 5.20
N GLU A 77 1.45 -11.62 6.21
CA GLU A 77 0.27 -12.31 6.73
C GLU A 77 -0.82 -11.28 7.10
N PRO A 78 -2.06 -11.46 6.63
CA PRO A 78 -3.16 -10.55 6.93
C PRO A 78 -3.32 -10.38 8.46
N ARG A 79 -3.30 -9.15 8.95
CA ARG A 79 -3.56 -8.84 10.37
C ARG A 79 -4.85 -8.02 10.54
N GLY A 80 -5.59 -8.31 11.60
CA GLY A 80 -6.84 -7.59 11.91
C GLY A 80 -7.91 -7.79 10.84
N VAL A 81 -8.45 -6.67 10.33
CA VAL A 81 -9.56 -6.65 9.37
C VAL A 81 -9.17 -7.29 8.02
N GLU A 82 -7.89 -7.32 7.66
CA GLU A 82 -7.43 -7.98 6.43
C GLU A 82 -7.74 -9.48 6.42
N ARG A 83 -7.78 -10.14 7.60
CA ARG A 83 -8.19 -11.55 7.72
C ARG A 83 -9.65 -11.76 7.30
N PHE A 84 -10.50 -10.76 7.55
CA PHE A 84 -11.90 -10.80 7.12
C PHE A 84 -11.98 -10.81 5.59
N TYR A 85 -11.15 -9.99 4.94
CA TYR A 85 -11.15 -9.85 3.49
C TYR A 85 -10.33 -10.92 2.75
N ARG A 86 -9.49 -11.70 3.45
CA ARG A 86 -8.56 -12.69 2.85
C ARG A 86 -7.72 -12.12 1.69
N THR A 87 -7.51 -10.81 1.67
CA THR A 87 -6.76 -10.09 0.63
C THR A 87 -5.86 -9.06 1.29
N SER A 88 -4.75 -8.71 0.64
CA SER A 88 -3.86 -7.66 1.13
C SER A 88 -4.58 -6.32 1.01
N SER A 89 -4.58 -5.50 2.08
CA SER A 89 -5.11 -4.12 2.01
C SER A 89 -4.16 -3.14 1.28
N TRP A 90 -3.05 -3.67 0.76
CA TRP A 90 -1.98 -2.92 0.15
C TRP A 90 -1.57 -3.50 -1.21
N ALA A 91 -1.01 -2.65 -2.06
CA ALA A 91 -0.35 -3.01 -3.30
C ALA A 91 1.00 -2.29 -3.36
N ARG A 92 2.04 -2.92 -3.91
CA ARG A 92 3.36 -2.31 -4.06
C ARG A 92 3.97 -2.73 -5.39
N VAL A 93 4.60 -1.79 -6.07
CA VAL A 93 5.40 -2.02 -7.27
C VAL A 93 6.75 -1.33 -7.04
N ASP A 94 7.83 -2.09 -7.11
CA ASP A 94 9.20 -1.61 -6.93
C ASP A 94 10.03 -1.98 -8.18
N ARG A 95 10.64 -0.97 -8.81
CA ARG A 95 11.45 -1.13 -10.02
C ARG A 95 12.61 -0.13 -10.04
N VAL A 96 13.74 -0.58 -10.54
CA VAL A 96 14.88 0.30 -10.87
C VAL A 96 14.78 0.70 -12.34
N LEU A 97 14.64 2.01 -12.59
CA LEU A 97 14.62 2.59 -13.92
C LEU A 97 16.05 2.97 -14.36
N PRO A 98 16.37 2.90 -15.67
CA PRO A 98 17.66 3.34 -16.16
C PRO A 98 17.81 4.86 -16.05
N GLY A 99 19.02 5.33 -15.74
CA GLY A 99 19.32 6.75 -15.66
C GLY A 99 18.84 7.46 -14.39
N GLN A 100 19.28 8.71 -14.25
CA GLN A 100 18.90 9.60 -13.15
C GLN A 100 17.70 10.47 -13.58
N VAL A 101 16.79 10.77 -12.65
CA VAL A 101 15.63 11.64 -12.92
C VAL A 101 16.02 13.12 -12.76
N ASP A 102 16.17 13.84 -13.86
CA ASP A 102 16.35 15.29 -13.85
C ASP A 102 15.00 16.06 -13.74
N ALA A 103 15.05 17.40 -13.83
CA ALA A 103 13.86 18.25 -13.69
C ALA A 103 12.83 18.03 -14.80
N GLU A 104 13.31 17.99 -16.04
CA GLU A 104 12.45 17.80 -17.21
C GLU A 104 11.80 16.42 -17.20
N THR A 105 12.59 15.39 -16.85
CA THR A 105 12.10 14.02 -16.72
C THR A 105 11.08 13.92 -15.61
N TRP A 106 11.30 14.56 -14.45
CA TRP A 106 10.31 14.60 -13.37
C TRP A 106 8.96 15.16 -13.83
N GLU A 107 8.95 16.26 -14.59
CA GLU A 107 7.70 16.85 -15.11
C GLU A 107 6.97 15.90 -16.08
N GLU A 108 7.70 15.16 -16.90
CA GLU A 108 7.14 14.12 -17.77
C GLU A 108 6.62 12.91 -16.99
N MET A 109 7.33 12.49 -15.93
CA MET A 109 6.86 11.45 -15.01
C MET A 109 5.52 11.87 -14.39
N VAL A 110 5.42 13.11 -13.91
CA VAL A 110 4.17 13.64 -13.35
C VAL A 110 3.03 13.59 -14.38
N LYS A 111 3.26 13.99 -15.64
CA LYS A 111 2.24 13.90 -16.70
C LYS A 111 1.77 12.46 -16.96
N ILE A 112 2.69 11.49 -16.89
CA ILE A 112 2.36 10.06 -17.00
C ILE A 112 1.48 9.62 -15.82
N LEU A 113 1.84 10.01 -14.59
CA LEU A 113 1.05 9.71 -13.40
C LEU A 113 -0.35 10.33 -13.52
N GLU A 114 -0.46 11.60 -13.88
CA GLU A 114 -1.74 12.28 -14.10
C GLU A 114 -2.59 11.59 -15.18
N SER A 115 -1.97 11.10 -16.26
CA SER A 115 -2.64 10.34 -17.31
C SER A 115 -3.15 8.98 -16.83
N VAL A 116 -2.34 8.24 -16.05
CA VAL A 116 -2.70 6.90 -15.56
C VAL A 116 -3.77 6.98 -14.48
N PHE A 117 -3.65 7.92 -13.55
CA PHE A 117 -4.61 8.13 -12.48
C PHE A 117 -5.78 9.05 -12.88
N GLN A 118 -5.78 9.58 -14.11
CA GLN A 118 -6.84 10.42 -14.69
C GLN A 118 -7.22 11.65 -13.84
N ASN A 119 -6.22 12.28 -13.22
CA ASN A 119 -6.44 13.36 -12.27
C ASN A 119 -5.24 14.30 -12.27
N ALA A 120 -5.49 15.61 -12.35
CA ALA A 120 -4.44 16.63 -12.32
C ALA A 120 -4.03 16.97 -10.88
N GLY A 121 -2.73 16.94 -10.58
CA GLY A 121 -2.21 17.28 -9.28
C GLY A 121 -1.53 18.64 -9.23
N LYS A 122 -0.96 18.98 -8.08
CA LYS A 122 -0.15 20.17 -7.85
C LYS A 122 1.29 19.74 -7.60
N THR A 123 2.20 20.23 -8.43
CA THR A 123 3.64 20.04 -8.22
C THR A 123 4.18 21.16 -7.34
N THR A 124 4.95 20.80 -6.32
CA THR A 124 5.68 21.72 -5.44
C THR A 124 7.16 21.36 -5.47
N THR A 125 8.02 22.37 -5.59
CA THR A 125 9.47 22.18 -5.58
C THR A 125 10.06 22.94 -4.41
N ALA A 126 10.77 22.23 -3.53
CA ALA A 126 11.41 22.79 -2.33
C ALA A 126 12.89 22.37 -2.30
N GLY A 127 13.74 23.17 -2.95
CA GLY A 127 15.17 22.87 -3.07
C GLY A 127 15.41 21.64 -3.97
N PRO A 128 16.15 20.60 -3.53
CA PRO A 128 16.35 19.38 -4.30
C PRO A 128 15.13 18.45 -4.28
N ILE A 129 14.18 18.70 -3.38
CA ILE A 129 13.00 17.86 -3.21
C ILE A 129 11.91 18.33 -4.18
N ARG A 130 11.37 17.40 -4.94
CA ARG A 130 10.18 17.62 -5.77
C ARG A 130 9.05 16.78 -5.25
N GLU A 131 7.89 17.40 -5.17
CA GLU A 131 6.67 16.78 -4.69
C GLU A 131 5.56 16.99 -5.71
N TRP A 132 4.76 15.97 -5.94
CA TRP A 132 3.49 16.10 -6.65
C TRP A 132 2.39 15.58 -5.73
N HIS A 133 1.38 16.41 -5.51
CA HIS A 133 0.24 16.10 -4.67
C HIS A 133 -1.04 16.19 -5.48
N LEU A 134 -1.78 15.11 -5.59
CA LEU A 134 -3.12 15.09 -6.12
C LEU A 134 -4.11 14.95 -4.97
N ALA A 135 -5.05 15.90 -4.86
CA ALA A 135 -6.21 15.76 -4.01
C ALA A 135 -7.39 15.27 -4.85
N SER A 136 -7.78 14.00 -4.68
CA SER A 136 -8.98 13.47 -5.33
C SER A 136 -10.23 13.79 -4.52
N SER A 137 -11.30 14.18 -5.19
CA SER A 137 -12.63 14.32 -4.57
C SER A 137 -13.14 13.01 -3.95
N PHE A 138 -12.57 11.87 -4.32
CA PHE A 138 -12.92 10.56 -3.79
C PHE A 138 -12.12 10.16 -2.53
N GLY A 139 -11.40 11.11 -1.91
CA GLY A 139 -10.65 10.88 -0.68
C GLY A 139 -9.33 10.15 -0.87
N PHE A 140 -8.82 10.12 -2.11
CA PHE A 140 -7.48 9.61 -2.41
C PHE A 140 -6.54 10.80 -2.54
N ASP A 141 -5.63 10.99 -1.58
CA ASP A 141 -4.45 11.79 -1.84
C ASP A 141 -3.40 10.91 -2.55
N LEU A 142 -2.72 11.47 -3.54
CA LEU A 142 -1.69 10.80 -4.33
C LEU A 142 -0.45 11.66 -4.18
N ARG A 143 0.62 11.08 -3.64
CA ARG A 143 1.84 11.82 -3.34
C ARG A 143 3.03 11.18 -4.04
N ALA A 144 3.67 11.92 -4.95
CA ALA A 144 4.96 11.53 -5.51
C ALA A 144 6.06 12.40 -4.92
N LEU A 145 7.18 11.77 -4.57
CA LEU A 145 8.31 12.43 -3.95
C LEU A 145 9.60 12.03 -4.64
N GLN A 146 10.37 13.02 -5.03
CA GLN A 146 11.75 12.85 -5.46
C GLN A 146 12.67 13.47 -4.41
N SER A 147 13.48 12.63 -3.76
CA SER A 147 14.53 13.07 -2.85
C SER A 147 15.87 13.07 -3.56
N GLY A 148 16.74 14.02 -3.22
CA GLY A 148 18.16 13.92 -3.53
C GLY A 148 18.79 12.72 -2.82
N SER A 149 20.01 12.37 -3.21
CA SER A 149 20.80 11.26 -2.64
C SER A 149 21.27 11.51 -1.20
N THR A 150 20.98 12.67 -0.61
CA THR A 150 21.54 13.07 0.68
C THR A 150 20.73 12.47 1.84
N PRO A 151 21.35 11.74 2.78
CA PRO A 151 20.71 11.21 3.98
C PRO A 151 20.18 12.27 4.97
N GLY A 152 20.11 13.56 4.60
CA GLY A 152 19.44 14.60 5.39
C GLY A 152 18.08 15.00 4.82
N ASP A 153 17.82 14.71 3.54
CA ASP A 153 16.59 15.11 2.85
C ASP A 153 15.38 14.31 3.37
N TRP A 154 15.57 13.07 3.82
CA TRP A 154 14.51 12.21 4.37
C TRP A 154 13.86 12.78 5.64
N LEU A 155 14.62 13.46 6.51
CA LEU A 155 14.08 13.99 7.78
C LEU A 155 13.04 15.10 7.56
N ARG A 156 13.17 15.89 6.48
CA ARG A 156 12.17 16.92 6.11
C ARG A 156 10.91 16.33 5.49
N ILE A 157 11.05 15.17 4.85
CA ILE A 157 9.92 14.42 4.28
C ILE A 157 9.03 13.91 5.42
N PHE A 158 9.60 13.47 6.55
CA PHE A 158 8.86 13.02 7.72
C PHE A 158 7.98 14.08 8.37
N ASP A 159 8.43 15.33 8.44
CA ASP A 159 7.64 16.43 9.02
C ASP A 159 6.40 16.72 8.16
N SER A 160 6.54 16.57 6.85
CA SER A 160 5.44 16.66 5.88
C SER A 160 4.58 15.38 5.78
N MET A 161 4.98 14.26 6.38
CA MET A 161 4.20 13.02 6.47
C MET A 161 3.31 12.94 7.72
N SER A 162 3.29 13.98 8.56
CA SER A 162 2.59 14.00 9.84
C SER A 162 1.10 14.33 9.76
N THR A 163 0.56 14.66 8.58
CA THR A 163 -0.89 14.77 8.41
C THR A 163 -1.52 13.35 8.35
N PRO A 164 -2.45 13.01 9.26
CA PRO A 164 -2.99 11.66 9.39
C PRO A 164 -3.84 11.18 8.20
N THR A 165 -4.08 12.04 7.23
CA THR A 165 -4.67 11.70 5.93
C THR A 165 -3.55 11.36 4.96
N LYS A 166 -2.84 10.25 5.20
CA LYS A 166 -1.99 9.68 4.15
C LYS A 166 -2.89 9.35 2.98
N GLY A 167 -2.60 10.00 1.87
CA GLY A 167 -3.07 9.58 0.58
C GLY A 167 -2.80 8.10 0.36
N PRO A 168 -3.79 7.33 -0.09
CA PRO A 168 -3.64 5.89 -0.16
C PRO A 168 -2.64 5.46 -1.22
N VAL A 169 -2.14 6.32 -2.12
CA VAL A 169 -1.00 6.00 -3.01
C VAL A 169 0.20 6.90 -2.72
N THR A 170 1.36 6.28 -2.50
CA THR A 170 2.66 6.94 -2.36
C THR A 170 3.57 6.49 -3.50
N VAL A 171 4.18 7.44 -4.20
CA VAL A 171 5.21 7.22 -5.21
C VAL A 171 6.50 7.81 -4.68
N GLU A 172 7.53 7.01 -4.61
CA GLU A 172 8.84 7.41 -4.13
C GLU A 172 9.88 7.15 -5.20
N VAL A 173 10.65 8.19 -5.51
CA VAL A 173 11.66 8.18 -6.56
C VAL A 173 12.99 8.52 -5.91
N ARG A 174 13.90 7.55 -5.88
CA ARG A 174 15.23 7.68 -5.25
C ARG A 174 16.34 7.30 -6.23
N PRO A 175 17.48 8.00 -6.23
CA PRO A 175 18.64 7.58 -7.00
C PRO A 175 19.19 6.25 -6.44
N GLU A 176 19.52 5.30 -7.32
CA GLU A 176 20.15 4.02 -6.95
C GLU A 176 21.24 3.66 -7.97
N GLY A 177 22.50 3.82 -7.57
CA GLY A 177 23.63 3.61 -8.47
C GLY A 177 23.55 4.50 -9.71
N SER A 178 23.58 3.90 -10.90
CA SER A 178 23.39 4.60 -12.18
C SER A 178 21.92 4.77 -12.60
N GLY A 179 20.99 4.22 -11.82
CA GLY A 179 19.56 4.24 -12.10
C GLY A 179 18.77 5.04 -11.07
N THR A 180 17.45 4.92 -11.17
CA THR A 180 16.50 5.51 -10.24
C THR A 180 15.52 4.44 -9.77
N ARG A 181 15.49 4.13 -8.49
CA ARG A 181 14.47 3.27 -7.90
C ARG A 181 13.15 4.03 -7.81
N VAL A 182 12.10 3.44 -8.35
CA VAL A 182 10.72 3.93 -8.25
C VAL A 182 9.93 2.90 -7.47
N GLU A 183 9.49 3.30 -6.28
CA GLU A 183 8.59 2.53 -5.44
C GLU A 183 7.21 3.20 -5.47
N MET A 184 6.20 2.48 -5.92
CA MET A 184 4.81 2.88 -5.81
C MET A 184 4.11 1.96 -4.83
N SER A 185 3.51 2.51 -3.79
CA SER A 185 2.72 1.75 -2.83
C SER A 185 1.32 2.32 -2.73
N TYR A 186 0.34 1.43 -2.57
CA TYR A 186 -1.01 1.77 -2.18
C TYR A 186 -1.34 1.08 -0.85
N ALA A 187 -2.00 1.80 0.06
CA ALA A 187 -2.56 1.26 1.29
C ALA A 187 -3.98 1.77 1.47
N MET A 188 -4.94 0.85 1.56
CA MET A 188 -6.34 1.19 1.79
C MET A 188 -6.49 1.86 3.17
N PRO A 189 -7.21 3.01 3.27
CA PRO A 189 -7.42 3.67 4.54
C PRO A 189 -8.14 2.76 5.55
N PRO A 190 -7.75 2.75 6.83
CA PRO A 190 -8.41 1.93 7.85
C PRO A 190 -9.91 2.17 7.94
N GLY A 191 -10.35 3.43 7.79
CA GLY A 191 -11.77 3.78 7.80
C GLY A 191 -12.56 3.05 6.72
N ARG A 192 -11.99 2.91 5.52
CA ARG A 192 -12.61 2.19 4.41
C ARG A 192 -12.73 0.70 4.68
N LEU A 193 -11.69 0.09 5.24
CA LEU A 193 -11.71 -1.32 5.65
C LEU A 193 -12.82 -1.62 6.67
N TRP A 194 -13.27 -0.62 7.44
CA TRP A 194 -14.36 -0.78 8.39
C TRP A 194 -15.75 -0.51 7.81
N GLU A 195 -15.90 0.07 6.62
CA GLU A 195 -17.21 0.37 6.04
C GLU A 195 -18.05 -0.90 5.85
N GLY A 196 -17.46 -1.97 5.32
CA GLY A 196 -18.14 -3.25 5.12
C GLY A 196 -18.51 -3.96 6.44
N PRO A 197 -17.52 -4.41 7.22
CA PRO A 197 -17.73 -5.07 8.52
C PRO A 197 -18.56 -4.23 9.49
N GLY A 198 -18.35 -2.91 9.52
CA GLY A 198 -19.09 -1.99 10.37
C GLY A 198 -20.57 -1.93 10.01
N LEU A 199 -20.90 -1.79 8.72
CA LEU A 199 -22.29 -1.84 8.25
C LEU A 199 -22.91 -3.23 8.49
N MET A 200 -22.17 -4.31 8.21
CA MET A 200 -22.63 -5.67 8.51
C MET A 200 -22.98 -5.84 9.99
N LEU A 201 -22.07 -5.43 10.89
CA LEU A 201 -22.28 -5.55 12.33
C LEU A 201 -23.46 -4.70 12.80
N LEU A 202 -23.64 -3.50 12.24
CA LEU A 202 -24.79 -2.64 12.51
C LEU A 202 -26.11 -3.33 12.14
N PHE A 203 -26.23 -3.82 10.91
CA PHE A 203 -27.45 -4.48 10.44
C PHE A 203 -27.72 -5.80 11.17
N LEU A 204 -26.67 -6.56 11.49
CA LEU A 204 -26.77 -7.77 12.32
C LEU A 204 -27.28 -7.44 13.72
N THR A 205 -26.77 -6.36 14.34
CA THR A 205 -27.21 -5.91 15.66
C THR A 205 -28.68 -5.49 15.65
N ILE A 206 -29.10 -4.74 14.62
CA ILE A 206 -30.50 -4.36 14.43
C ILE A 206 -31.38 -5.61 14.24
N ALA A 207 -30.93 -6.59 13.45
CA ALA A 207 -31.64 -7.85 13.27
C ALA A 207 -31.84 -8.58 14.61
N ILE A 208 -30.78 -8.73 15.40
CA ILE A 208 -30.84 -9.38 16.73
C ILE A 208 -31.81 -8.65 17.66
N ILE A 209 -31.69 -7.33 17.78
CA ILE A 209 -32.58 -6.53 18.63
C ILE A 209 -34.04 -6.69 18.20
N THR A 210 -34.30 -6.61 16.89
CA THR A 210 -35.66 -6.75 16.34
C THR A 210 -36.21 -8.14 16.59
N THR A 211 -35.40 -9.20 16.46
CA THR A 211 -35.81 -10.57 16.80
C THR A 211 -36.17 -10.70 18.28
N VAL A 212 -35.36 -10.16 19.19
CA VAL A 212 -35.64 -10.21 20.64
C VAL A 212 -36.97 -9.50 20.95
N VAL A 213 -37.18 -8.29 20.40
CA VAL A 213 -38.43 -7.54 20.58
C VAL A 213 -39.62 -8.33 20.03
N SER A 214 -39.50 -8.91 18.83
CA SER A 214 -40.55 -9.73 18.21
C SER A 214 -40.99 -10.89 19.10
N VAL A 215 -40.01 -11.61 19.66
CA VAL A 215 -40.26 -12.74 20.56
C VAL A 215 -40.96 -12.28 21.84
N THR A 216 -40.59 -11.12 22.38
CA THR A 216 -41.22 -10.60 23.61
C THR A 216 -42.65 -10.10 23.41
N VAL A 217 -42.99 -9.57 22.23
CA VAL A 217 -44.31 -9.01 21.94
C VAL A 217 -45.30 -10.09 21.44
N GLY A 218 -44.79 -11.21 20.91
CA GLY A 218 -45.62 -12.34 20.50
C GLY A 218 -46.32 -12.19 19.15
N GLU A 219 -45.92 -11.20 18.34
CA GLU A 219 -46.48 -11.01 16.99
C GLU A 219 -45.59 -11.67 15.91
N PRO A 220 -46.11 -12.67 15.16
CA PRO A 220 -45.31 -13.43 14.18
C PRO A 220 -44.95 -12.64 12.91
N LEU A 221 -45.73 -11.59 12.56
CA LEU A 221 -45.44 -10.72 11.41
C LEU A 221 -44.16 -9.90 11.58
N VAL A 222 -43.63 -9.78 12.80
CA VAL A 222 -42.42 -9.02 13.10
C VAL A 222 -41.14 -9.77 12.68
N LEU A 223 -41.22 -11.07 12.34
CA LEU A 223 -40.08 -11.85 11.85
C LEU A 223 -39.61 -11.48 10.44
N ILE A 224 -40.39 -10.72 9.67
CA ILE A 224 -39.98 -10.23 8.34
C ILE A 224 -38.84 -9.21 8.47
N ALA A 225 -38.93 -8.31 9.46
CA ALA A 225 -37.92 -7.27 9.67
C ALA A 225 -36.49 -7.81 9.94
N PRO A 226 -36.26 -8.76 10.87
CA PRO A 226 -34.92 -9.31 11.07
C PRO A 226 -34.43 -10.11 9.86
N ALA A 227 -35.30 -10.81 9.13
CA ALA A 227 -34.92 -11.49 7.90
C ALA A 227 -34.43 -10.49 6.83
N VAL A 228 -35.14 -9.37 6.64
CA VAL A 228 -34.72 -8.29 5.73
C VAL A 228 -33.39 -7.68 6.20
N MET A 229 -33.22 -7.44 7.50
CA MET A 229 -31.96 -6.88 8.03
C MET A 229 -30.77 -7.83 7.83
N LEU A 230 -30.96 -9.14 7.97
CA LEU A 230 -29.92 -10.13 7.68
C LEU A 230 -29.57 -10.16 6.19
N LEU A 231 -30.56 -10.07 5.30
CA LEU A 231 -30.32 -9.98 3.86
C LEU A 231 -29.56 -8.70 3.49
N LEU A 232 -29.90 -7.56 4.10
CA LEU A 232 -29.17 -6.31 3.92
C LEU A 232 -27.73 -6.41 4.43
N ALA A 233 -27.52 -7.00 5.61
CA ALA A 233 -26.18 -7.25 6.14
C ALA A 233 -25.34 -8.09 5.16
N ALA A 234 -25.89 -9.22 4.70
CA ALA A 234 -25.20 -10.11 3.75
C ALA A 234 -24.91 -9.43 2.40
N GLY A 235 -25.90 -8.71 1.85
CA GLY A 235 -25.79 -8.00 0.58
C GLY A 235 -24.75 -6.88 0.62
N LEU A 236 -24.81 -6.01 1.63
CA LEU A 236 -23.86 -4.90 1.79
C LEU A 236 -22.45 -5.41 2.13
N GLY A 237 -22.34 -6.42 2.98
CA GLY A 237 -21.07 -7.08 3.29
C GLY A 237 -20.40 -7.65 2.04
N SER A 238 -21.16 -8.37 1.21
CA SER A 238 -20.67 -8.94 -0.04
C SER A 238 -20.30 -7.86 -1.05
N TYR A 239 -21.13 -6.83 -1.20
CA TYR A 239 -20.87 -5.70 -2.10
C TYR A 239 -19.59 -4.96 -1.73
N THR A 240 -19.42 -4.60 -0.46
CA THR A 240 -18.22 -3.89 0.03
C THR A 240 -16.97 -4.75 -0.11
N PHE A 241 -17.06 -6.05 0.16
CA PHE A 241 -15.97 -7.01 -0.08
C PHE A 241 -15.52 -7.02 -1.54
N VAL A 242 -16.45 -7.20 -2.49
CA VAL A 242 -16.14 -7.23 -3.92
C VAL A 242 -15.60 -5.87 -4.38
N SER A 243 -16.20 -4.78 -3.91
CA SER A 243 -15.77 -3.41 -4.22
C SER A 243 -14.32 -3.16 -3.78
N HIS A 244 -13.97 -3.50 -2.54
CA HIS A 244 -12.60 -3.33 -2.04
C HIS A 244 -11.59 -4.17 -2.78
N ARG A 245 -11.94 -5.44 -3.09
CA ARG A 245 -11.06 -6.31 -3.86
C ARG A 245 -10.78 -5.73 -5.25
N ASN A 246 -11.83 -5.34 -5.96
CA ASN A 246 -11.72 -4.72 -7.29
C ASN A 246 -10.91 -3.42 -7.23
N GLU A 247 -11.06 -2.63 -6.17
CA GLU A 247 -10.30 -1.40 -5.98
C GLU A 247 -8.79 -1.66 -5.87
N ILE A 248 -8.39 -2.68 -5.09
CA ILE A 248 -6.98 -3.02 -4.88
C ILE A 248 -6.37 -3.61 -6.16
N GLU A 249 -7.09 -4.50 -6.83
CA GLU A 249 -6.66 -5.09 -8.11
C GLU A 249 -6.50 -4.01 -9.19
N LEU A 250 -7.52 -3.17 -9.37
CA LEU A 250 -7.47 -2.06 -10.33
C LEU A 250 -6.36 -1.05 -9.99
N THR A 251 -6.13 -0.79 -8.70
CA THR A 251 -5.05 0.11 -8.29
C THR A 251 -3.70 -0.52 -8.60
N ARG A 252 -3.49 -1.80 -8.31
CA ARG A 252 -2.26 -2.53 -8.67
C ARG A 252 -1.98 -2.45 -10.16
N GLU A 253 -2.98 -2.74 -11.01
CA GLU A 253 -2.84 -2.63 -12.47
C GLU A 253 -2.44 -1.20 -12.90
N ARG A 254 -3.00 -0.18 -12.26
CA ARG A 254 -2.61 1.22 -12.51
C ARG A 254 -1.18 1.51 -12.06
N LEU A 255 -0.74 1.00 -10.91
CA LEU A 255 0.65 1.15 -10.45
C LEU A 255 1.62 0.50 -11.44
N GLU A 256 1.34 -0.73 -11.86
CA GLU A 256 2.18 -1.46 -12.82
C GLU A 256 2.27 -0.72 -14.16
N LYS A 257 1.12 -0.30 -14.70
CA LYS A 257 1.05 0.48 -15.93
C LYS A 257 1.77 1.83 -15.83
N ALA A 258 1.72 2.48 -14.67
CA ALA A 258 2.47 3.71 -14.44
C ALA A 258 3.97 3.45 -14.50
N VAL A 259 4.46 2.48 -13.72
CA VAL A 259 5.88 2.12 -13.69
C VAL A 259 6.40 1.67 -15.06
N GLU A 260 5.62 0.90 -15.81
CA GLU A 260 5.94 0.49 -17.19
C GLU A 260 6.12 1.72 -18.10
N ARG A 261 5.21 2.68 -18.05
CA ARG A 261 5.33 3.93 -18.83
C ARG A 261 6.53 4.77 -18.41
N LEU A 262 6.84 4.83 -17.11
CA LEU A 262 8.03 5.52 -16.60
C LEU A 262 9.32 4.84 -17.07
N TYR A 263 9.33 3.51 -17.14
CA TYR A 263 10.45 2.75 -17.69
C TYR A 263 10.70 3.09 -19.16
N HIS A 264 9.65 3.08 -19.99
CA HIS A 264 9.79 3.46 -21.40
C HIS A 264 10.24 4.91 -21.59
N LEU A 265 9.76 5.83 -20.76
CA LEU A 265 10.22 7.22 -20.78
C LEU A 265 11.74 7.30 -20.53
N GLN A 266 12.22 6.61 -19.50
CA GLN A 266 13.64 6.60 -19.14
C GLN A 266 14.53 5.88 -20.15
N ALA A 267 14.08 4.75 -20.68
CA ALA A 267 14.78 4.02 -21.73
C ALA A 267 14.93 4.87 -23.00
N ALA A 268 13.89 5.63 -23.37
CA ALA A 268 13.94 6.55 -24.50
C ALA A 268 14.95 7.69 -24.29
N LYS A 269 15.03 8.27 -23.08
CA LYS A 269 15.97 9.37 -22.77
C LYS A 269 17.42 8.93 -22.69
N THR A 270 17.68 7.75 -22.14
CA THR A 270 19.05 7.23 -21.99
C THR A 270 19.66 6.75 -23.30
N GLY A 271 18.88 6.69 -24.40
CA GLY A 271 19.34 6.15 -25.68
C GLY A 271 19.71 4.67 -25.59
N GLN A 272 19.32 4.00 -24.51
CA GLN A 272 19.58 2.60 -24.27
C GLN A 272 18.59 1.81 -25.13
N LYS A 273 19.04 1.48 -26.35
CA LYS A 273 18.32 0.71 -27.35
C LYS A 273 17.81 -0.59 -26.70
N GLU A 274 16.49 -0.66 -26.46
CA GLU A 274 15.72 -1.76 -25.86
C GLU A 274 16.56 -3.00 -25.55
N ALA A 275 17.27 -2.97 -24.42
CA ALA A 275 17.58 -4.20 -23.74
C ALA A 275 16.23 -4.66 -23.18
N GLU A 276 15.64 -5.64 -23.85
CA GLU A 276 14.39 -6.29 -23.46
C GLU A 276 14.38 -6.48 -21.93
N PRO A 277 13.34 -5.99 -21.22
CA PRO A 277 13.34 -6.00 -19.77
C PRO A 277 13.51 -7.44 -19.29
N GLN A 278 14.70 -7.74 -18.74
CA GLN A 278 14.98 -9.00 -18.07
C GLN A 278 14.26 -8.99 -16.71
N GLY A 279 12.93 -8.92 -16.75
CA GLY A 279 12.05 -8.81 -15.61
C GLY A 279 11.06 -9.97 -15.58
N HIS A 280 11.42 -11.01 -14.84
CA HIS A 280 10.48 -11.83 -14.07
C HIS A 280 9.28 -12.50 -14.78
N ALA A 281 9.54 -13.34 -15.78
CA ALA A 281 8.63 -14.46 -16.09
C ALA A 281 8.52 -15.47 -14.92
N ALA A 282 9.40 -15.39 -13.90
CA ALA A 282 9.42 -16.31 -12.76
C ALA A 282 8.32 -16.07 -11.70
N SER A 283 7.71 -14.88 -11.62
CA SER A 283 6.68 -14.60 -10.61
C SER A 283 5.25 -14.85 -11.09
N ALA A 284 4.96 -14.72 -12.40
CA ALA A 284 3.63 -15.03 -12.94
C ALA A 284 3.38 -16.55 -13.10
N GLN A 285 4.44 -17.37 -13.18
CA GLN A 285 4.31 -18.82 -13.37
C GLN A 285 4.13 -19.59 -12.05
N ARG A 286 4.45 -18.99 -10.88
CA ARG A 286 4.21 -19.63 -9.57
C ARG A 286 2.76 -19.56 -9.11
N ASP A 287 2.05 -18.48 -9.43
CA ASP A 287 0.63 -18.35 -9.07
C ASP A 287 -0.27 -19.31 -9.89
N SER A 288 0.15 -19.72 -11.10
CA SER A 288 -0.60 -20.70 -11.90
C SER A 288 -0.33 -22.16 -11.51
N GLU A 289 0.81 -22.48 -10.91
CA GLU A 289 1.09 -23.83 -10.39
C GLU A 289 0.30 -24.14 -9.09
N ASP A 290 0.08 -23.13 -8.22
CA ASP A 290 -0.66 -23.33 -6.97
C ASP A 290 -2.20 -23.41 -7.19
N GLU A 291 -2.71 -22.73 -8.21
CA GLU A 291 -4.13 -22.86 -8.64
C GLU A 291 -4.40 -24.22 -9.32
N SER A 292 -3.37 -24.83 -9.93
CA SER A 292 -3.45 -26.18 -10.52
C SER A 292 -3.46 -27.28 -9.44
N ALA A 293 -2.69 -27.09 -8.35
CA ALA A 293 -2.63 -28.03 -7.23
C ALA A 293 -3.93 -28.06 -6.41
N THR A 294 -4.60 -26.91 -6.24
CA THR A 294 -5.90 -26.85 -5.56
C THR A 294 -7.05 -27.40 -6.40
N ARG A 295 -6.98 -27.34 -7.74
CA ARG A 295 -7.98 -27.96 -8.63
C ARG A 295 -7.89 -29.50 -8.65
N ALA A 296 -6.70 -30.07 -8.48
CA ALA A 296 -6.48 -31.52 -8.43
C ALA A 296 -7.00 -32.17 -7.12
N ALA A 297 -7.15 -31.42 -6.04
CA ALA A 297 -7.66 -31.93 -4.76
C ALA A 297 -9.21 -31.94 -4.66
N SER A 298 -9.92 -31.34 -5.62
CA SER A 298 -11.39 -31.20 -5.60
C SER A 298 -12.12 -32.09 -6.62
N SER A 299 -11.46 -33.13 -7.16
CA SER A 299 -12.06 -34.10 -8.10
C SER A 299 -12.39 -35.46 -7.47
N SER A 300 -12.41 -35.57 -6.14
CA SER A 300 -12.98 -36.73 -5.44
C SER A 300 -14.47 -36.51 -5.20
N GLU A 301 -15.26 -36.59 -6.28
CA GLU A 301 -16.72 -36.73 -6.19
C GLU A 301 -17.07 -38.11 -5.64
N PRO A 302 -17.98 -38.22 -4.65
CA PRO A 302 -18.52 -39.50 -4.25
C PRO A 302 -19.48 -39.99 -5.34
N LEU A 303 -19.17 -41.20 -5.83
CA LEU A 303 -20.00 -42.04 -6.67
C LEU A 303 -21.41 -42.15 -6.04
N LEU A 304 -22.38 -41.36 -6.54
CA LEU A 304 -23.80 -41.59 -6.29
C LEU A 304 -24.40 -42.25 -7.53
N ASP A 305 -24.57 -43.54 -7.35
CA ASP A 305 -25.21 -44.49 -8.23
C ASP A 305 -26.71 -44.13 -8.39
N SER A 306 -27.12 -44.05 -9.65
CA SER A 306 -28.40 -44.51 -10.22
C SER A 306 -29.70 -44.35 -9.42
N ILE A 307 -30.55 -43.39 -9.81
CA ILE A 307 -32.03 -43.53 -9.90
C ILE A 307 -32.48 -42.66 -11.10
N GLU A 308 -32.63 -43.21 -12.30
CA GLU A 308 -33.88 -43.73 -12.90
C GLU A 308 -34.88 -42.63 -13.35
N ASP A 309 -34.72 -42.25 -14.62
CA ASP A 309 -35.72 -42.23 -15.70
C ASP A 309 -37.16 -41.74 -15.42
N ARG A 310 -37.51 -40.58 -16.01
CA ARG A 310 -38.86 -40.34 -16.57
C ARG A 310 -38.90 -39.14 -17.54
N PRO A 311 -39.42 -39.29 -18.76
CA PRO A 311 -39.71 -38.18 -19.66
C PRO A 311 -41.14 -37.67 -19.45
N SER A 312 -41.34 -36.36 -19.57
CA SER A 312 -42.65 -35.78 -19.87
C SER A 312 -42.47 -34.52 -20.71
N GLU A 313 -42.92 -34.65 -21.95
CA GLU A 313 -43.23 -33.59 -22.89
C GLU A 313 -44.22 -32.56 -22.30
N ALA A 314 -44.12 -31.32 -22.81
CA ALA A 314 -45.20 -30.38 -23.15
C ALA A 314 -44.58 -28.97 -23.20
N GLU A 315 -44.27 -28.44 -24.38
CA GLU A 315 -45.16 -27.59 -25.18
C GLU A 315 -45.32 -26.16 -24.63
N GLY A 316 -44.95 -25.21 -25.49
CA GLY A 316 -45.70 -23.96 -25.68
C GLY A 316 -45.46 -22.84 -24.67
N SER A 317 -44.80 -21.76 -25.10
CA SER A 317 -45.56 -20.63 -25.65
C SER A 317 -44.62 -19.49 -26.04
N ALA A 318 -44.69 -19.10 -27.31
CA ALA A 318 -44.14 -17.85 -27.80
C ALA A 318 -44.97 -16.69 -27.25
N SER A 319 -44.33 -15.64 -26.72
CA SER A 319 -44.97 -14.36 -26.49
C SER A 319 -44.17 -13.26 -27.19
N GLU A 320 -44.78 -12.83 -28.28
CA GLU A 320 -44.49 -11.73 -29.16
C GLU A 320 -44.64 -10.39 -28.42
N SER A 321 -43.61 -9.54 -28.44
CA SER A 321 -43.68 -8.15 -27.94
C SER A 321 -43.61 -7.16 -29.10
N PRO A 322 -44.51 -6.18 -29.19
CA PRO A 322 -44.59 -5.29 -30.34
C PRO A 322 -43.63 -4.09 -30.22
N ARG A 323 -42.99 -3.77 -31.34
CA ARG A 323 -42.30 -2.51 -31.61
C ARG A 323 -43.26 -1.33 -31.41
N ARG A 324 -42.89 -0.37 -30.54
CA ARG A 324 -43.38 1.00 -30.60
C ARG A 324 -42.34 1.89 -31.27
N THR A 325 -42.65 2.31 -32.49
CA THR A 325 -42.14 3.53 -33.12
C THR A 325 -42.87 4.73 -32.52
N ARG A 326 -42.15 5.81 -32.19
CA ARG A 326 -42.72 7.14 -32.09
C ARG A 326 -41.80 8.16 -32.74
N SER A 327 -42.47 9.03 -33.50
CA SER A 327 -42.03 10.17 -34.30
C SER A 327 -41.18 11.19 -33.57
#